data_AF-A0A915N212-F1
#
_entry.id   AF-A0A915N212-F1
#
_cell.length_a   1.000
_cell.length_b   1.000
_cell.length_c   1.000
_cell.angle_alpha   90.00
_cell.angle_beta   90.00
_cell.angle_gamma   90.00
#
_symmetry.space_group_name_H-M   'P 1'
#
loop_
_entity.id
_entity.type
_entity.pdbx_description
1 polymer ?
#
loop_
_entity_poly.entity_id
_entity_poly.type
_entity_poly.pdbx_seq_one_letter_code
_entity_poly.pdbx_strand_id
1 'polypeptide(L)'
;MFRRHCVVVEWMSQHSEFEWILFIDGDMAVVNPNHSLSEYINGEQIIFIDRIFNNEIMAGSYLVKNTIYGRNFLNDWANYFYNLPKSFHGTDNGAIHGLFMEKFSSQEHRNKCQHLWEISKNFGDLNTFTVCVRHFIEKQMVNRTFDEGKVRVLPKAEGWVRDGGHTETKFSTKDFMFHGWKASITVHWISDEYTREFALGSATPLDIFESHTGEYLKTKIEEFLEEFSISKENLHLVIRDAASVMRKAARLLGINSFDCFIHMLQLAIHDGLKLDEIKNSINIVKKIATHFDRSSNFRKIFYQIQEGKGDAKLGLLNDTPTRWNSTYLAIERVLVCKNVLAHVAIDYKDCSALLEINFSILEEIAKITRDLSSRSESISTVLPAFYALTTQLASKEKSISYG
;
A
#
# COMPACT_ATOMS: atom_id res chain seq x y z
N MET A 1 -2.96 -6.04 1.63
CA MET A 1 -3.50 -6.40 0.31
C MET A 1 -4.98 -6.70 0.44
N PHE A 2 -5.42 -7.86 0.93
CA PHE A 2 -6.85 -8.25 1.08
C PHE A 2 -7.84 -7.24 1.71
N ARG A 3 -7.41 -6.46 2.71
CA ARG A 3 -8.26 -5.44 3.35
C ARG A 3 -8.86 -4.45 2.34
N ARG A 4 -8.20 -4.20 1.20
CA ARG A 4 -8.69 -3.28 0.17
C ARG A 4 -10.03 -3.73 -0.41
N HIS A 5 -10.22 -5.04 -0.64
CA HIS A 5 -11.48 -5.59 -1.14
C HIS A 5 -12.59 -5.52 -0.09
N CYS A 6 -12.27 -5.79 1.19
CA CYS A 6 -13.21 -5.64 2.30
C CYS A 6 -13.66 -4.18 2.48
N VAL A 7 -12.74 -3.21 2.38
CA VAL A 7 -13.09 -1.78 2.43
C VAL A 7 -14.03 -1.40 1.30
N VAL A 8 -13.82 -1.90 0.09
CA VAL A 8 -14.73 -1.68 -1.04
C VAL A 8 -16.12 -2.22 -0.72
N VAL A 9 -16.24 -3.42 -0.14
CA VAL A 9 -17.55 -4.00 0.22
C VAL A 9 -18.27 -3.19 1.30
N GLU A 10 -17.56 -2.79 2.36
CA GLU A 10 -18.13 -1.96 3.43
C GLU A 10 -18.58 -0.60 2.90
N TRP A 11 -17.80 0.01 2.00
CA TRP A 11 -18.17 1.25 1.35
C TRP A 11 -19.41 1.07 0.47
N MET A 12 -19.45 0.01 -0.36
CA MET A 12 -20.59 -0.33 -1.22
C MET A 12 -21.89 -0.55 -0.44
N SER A 13 -21.82 -1.11 0.78
CA SER A 13 -23.01 -1.35 1.61
C SER A 13 -23.63 -0.06 2.16
N GLN A 14 -22.82 0.99 2.31
CA GLN A 14 -23.23 2.29 2.83
C GLN A 14 -23.62 3.29 1.72
N HIS A 15 -23.23 3.02 0.47
CA HIS A 15 -23.43 3.94 -0.66
C HIS A 15 -24.17 3.26 -1.81
N SER A 16 -25.47 3.02 -1.63
CA SER A 16 -26.34 2.38 -2.63
C SER A 16 -26.59 3.22 -3.88
N GLU A 17 -26.29 4.52 -3.83
CA GLU A 17 -26.43 5.46 -4.94
C GLU A 17 -25.43 5.23 -6.08
N PHE A 18 -24.31 4.54 -5.80
CA PHE A 18 -23.32 4.20 -6.82
C PHE A 18 -23.57 2.80 -7.36
N GLU A 19 -23.93 2.71 -8.64
CA GLU A 19 -24.17 1.44 -9.32
C GLU A 19 -22.88 0.67 -9.60
N TRP A 20 -21.81 1.37 -10.02
CA TRP A 20 -20.53 0.78 -10.38
C TRP A 20 -19.41 1.41 -9.56
N ILE A 21 -18.53 0.54 -9.06
CA ILE A 21 -17.35 0.93 -8.31
C ILE A 21 -16.12 0.46 -9.08
N LEU A 22 -15.25 1.40 -9.41
CA LEU A 22 -13.92 1.12 -9.90
C LEU A 22 -12.96 1.06 -8.71
N PHE A 23 -12.28 -0.07 -8.54
CA PHE A 23 -11.11 -0.17 -7.68
C PHE A 23 -9.84 0.10 -8.51
N ILE A 24 -8.92 0.90 -7.99
CA ILE A 24 -7.58 1.15 -8.55
C ILE A 24 -6.54 1.18 -7.43
N ASP A 25 -5.32 0.71 -7.74
CA ASP A 25 -4.16 0.88 -6.88
C ASP A 25 -3.62 2.31 -6.94
N GLY A 26 -2.85 2.68 -5.90
CA GLY A 26 -2.33 4.04 -5.75
C GLY A 26 -1.24 4.43 -6.75
N ASP A 27 -0.69 3.47 -7.48
CA ASP A 27 0.31 3.65 -8.54
C ASP A 27 -0.30 3.44 -9.94
N MET A 28 -1.56 3.85 -10.11
CA MET A 28 -2.27 3.90 -11.38
C MET A 28 -2.64 5.35 -11.75
N ALA A 29 -2.46 5.72 -13.02
CA ALA A 29 -2.83 7.05 -13.51
C ALA A 29 -3.35 7.01 -14.95
N VAL A 30 -4.25 7.96 -15.26
CA VAL A 30 -4.79 8.18 -16.61
C VAL A 30 -3.71 8.73 -17.52
N VAL A 31 -3.52 8.10 -18.68
CA VAL A 31 -2.61 8.56 -19.75
C VAL A 31 -3.34 9.10 -20.97
N ASN A 32 -4.61 8.74 -21.13
CA ASN A 32 -5.43 9.19 -22.24
C ASN A 32 -6.86 9.48 -21.74
N PRO A 33 -7.22 10.75 -21.57
CA PRO A 33 -8.52 11.14 -21.02
C PRO A 33 -9.67 11.01 -22.03
N ASN A 34 -9.42 10.52 -23.25
CA ASN A 34 -10.44 10.34 -24.28
C ASN A 34 -11.26 9.04 -24.14
N HIS A 35 -10.99 8.24 -23.11
CA HIS A 35 -11.73 7.01 -22.80
C HIS A 35 -12.68 7.20 -21.63
N SER A 36 -13.76 6.42 -21.65
CA SER A 36 -14.73 6.30 -20.57
C SER A 36 -14.75 4.88 -20.01
N LEU A 37 -14.96 4.75 -18.69
CA LEU A 37 -15.18 3.45 -18.05
C LEU A 37 -16.42 2.73 -18.58
N SER A 38 -17.39 3.46 -19.13
CA SER A 38 -18.59 2.89 -19.72
C SER A 38 -18.31 1.99 -20.92
N GLU A 39 -17.17 2.14 -21.60
CA GLU A 39 -16.76 1.29 -22.73
C GLU A 39 -16.59 -0.19 -22.33
N TYR A 40 -16.30 -0.44 -21.04
CA TYR A 40 -15.97 -1.78 -20.55
C TYR A 40 -17.14 -2.49 -19.89
N ILE A 41 -18.25 -1.79 -19.62
CA ILE A 41 -19.40 -2.32 -18.87
C ILE A 41 -20.43 -2.88 -19.86
N ASN A 42 -20.79 -4.17 -19.74
CA ASN A 42 -21.80 -4.79 -20.58
C ASN A 42 -22.57 -5.94 -19.89
N GLY A 43 -23.48 -5.60 -18.99
CA GLY A 43 -24.40 -6.57 -18.38
C GLY A 43 -23.78 -7.49 -17.33
N GLU A 44 -22.47 -7.43 -17.11
CA GLU A 44 -21.79 -8.19 -16.06
C GLU A 44 -22.00 -7.58 -14.66
N GLN A 45 -21.57 -8.31 -13.62
CA GLN A 45 -21.60 -7.88 -12.22
C GLN A 45 -20.20 -7.56 -11.69
N ILE A 46 -19.16 -8.16 -12.26
CA ILE A 46 -17.77 -7.87 -11.95
C ILE A 46 -16.89 -8.09 -13.18
N ILE A 47 -15.94 -7.20 -13.38
CA ILE A 47 -15.07 -7.18 -14.56
C ILE A 47 -13.63 -7.05 -14.08
N PHE A 48 -12.82 -8.01 -14.50
CA PHE A 48 -11.39 -8.07 -14.25
C PHE A 48 -10.60 -7.89 -15.54
N ILE A 49 -9.29 -7.73 -15.41
CA ILE A 49 -8.36 -7.57 -16.54
C ILE A 49 -7.37 -8.74 -16.55
N ASP A 50 -7.21 -9.35 -17.73
CA ASP A 50 -6.12 -10.28 -18.02
C ASP A 50 -4.82 -9.49 -18.21
N ARG A 51 -3.88 -9.65 -17.28
CA ARG A 51 -2.67 -8.84 -17.23
C ARG A 51 -1.79 -9.13 -18.44
N ILE A 52 -1.23 -8.11 -19.10
CA ILE A 52 -0.58 -8.31 -20.41
C ILE A 52 0.67 -9.20 -20.34
N PHE A 53 1.59 -8.90 -19.43
CA PHE A 53 2.94 -9.49 -19.46
C PHE A 53 3.06 -10.87 -18.79
N ASN A 54 2.05 -11.32 -18.05
CA ASN A 54 2.07 -12.61 -17.35
C ASN A 54 0.70 -13.31 -17.39
N ASN A 55 0.51 -14.36 -16.60
CA ASN A 55 -0.73 -15.14 -16.58
C ASN A 55 -1.71 -14.70 -15.49
N GLU A 56 -1.50 -13.56 -14.85
CA GLU A 56 -2.33 -13.12 -13.73
C GLU A 56 -3.64 -12.47 -14.20
N ILE A 57 -4.68 -12.66 -13.41
CA ILE A 57 -5.83 -11.74 -13.38
C ILE A 57 -5.43 -10.58 -12.47
N MET A 58 -5.47 -9.35 -12.98
CA MET A 58 -5.00 -8.18 -12.24
C MET A 58 -5.80 -7.95 -10.96
N ALA A 59 -5.14 -7.95 -9.80
CA ALA A 59 -5.82 -7.62 -8.53
C ALA A 59 -5.85 -6.13 -8.21
N GLY A 60 -4.96 -5.35 -8.84
CA GLY A 60 -4.82 -3.92 -8.60
C GLY A 60 -5.94 -3.07 -9.19
N SER A 61 -6.77 -3.62 -10.08
CA SER A 61 -7.95 -2.92 -10.59
C SER A 61 -9.05 -3.87 -11.07
N TYR A 62 -10.30 -3.51 -10.76
CA TYR A 62 -11.50 -4.20 -11.22
C TYR A 62 -12.70 -3.25 -11.16
N LEU A 63 -13.71 -3.51 -11.99
CA LEU A 63 -15.03 -2.88 -11.89
C LEU A 63 -15.99 -3.86 -11.21
N VAL A 64 -16.76 -3.39 -10.24
CA VAL A 64 -17.78 -4.19 -9.57
C VAL A 64 -19.09 -3.43 -9.53
N LYS A 65 -20.18 -4.13 -9.88
CA LYS A 65 -21.54 -3.61 -9.74
C LYS A 65 -21.99 -3.75 -8.29
N ASN A 66 -22.68 -2.74 -7.75
CA ASN A 66 -23.15 -2.71 -6.38
C ASN A 66 -24.37 -3.59 -6.14
N THR A 67 -24.19 -4.90 -6.34
CA THR A 67 -25.21 -5.92 -6.11
C THR A 67 -24.79 -6.85 -4.97
N ILE A 68 -25.75 -7.64 -4.48
CA ILE A 68 -25.46 -8.71 -3.51
C ILE A 68 -24.39 -9.66 -4.07
N TYR A 69 -24.46 -9.97 -5.37
CA TYR A 69 -23.47 -10.81 -6.04
C TYR A 69 -22.06 -10.18 -6.01
N GLY A 70 -21.92 -8.92 -6.45
CA GLY A 70 -20.63 -8.23 -6.47
C GLY A 70 -20.00 -8.11 -5.09
N ARG A 71 -20.79 -7.73 -4.08
CA ARG A 71 -20.33 -7.66 -2.68
C ARG A 71 -19.91 -9.02 -2.12
N ASN A 72 -20.68 -10.08 -2.39
CA ASN A 72 -20.32 -11.43 -1.95
C ASN A 72 -19.05 -11.94 -2.62
N PHE A 73 -18.88 -11.70 -3.93
CA PHE A 73 -17.66 -12.09 -4.64
C PHE A 73 -16.42 -11.43 -4.02
N LEU A 74 -16.46 -10.12 -3.76
CA LEU A 74 -15.36 -9.41 -3.14
C LEU A 74 -15.11 -9.83 -1.69
N ASN A 75 -16.16 -10.14 -0.94
CA ASN A 75 -16.03 -10.71 0.40
C ASN A 75 -15.34 -12.08 0.38
N ASP A 76 -15.72 -12.96 -0.53
CA ASP A 76 -15.07 -14.27 -0.68
C ASP A 76 -13.57 -14.10 -1.01
N TRP A 77 -13.24 -13.15 -1.90
CA TRP A 77 -11.86 -12.84 -2.22
C TRP A 77 -11.09 -12.23 -1.04
N ALA A 78 -11.70 -11.31 -0.30
CA ALA A 78 -11.11 -10.72 0.90
C ALA A 78 -10.85 -11.79 1.97
N ASN A 79 -11.82 -12.68 2.19
CA ASN A 79 -11.74 -13.78 3.15
C ASN A 79 -10.83 -14.92 2.71
N TYR A 80 -10.44 -14.96 1.43
CA TYR A 80 -9.44 -15.91 0.93
C TYR A 80 -8.09 -15.78 1.67
N PHE A 81 -7.85 -14.65 2.33
CA PHE A 81 -6.77 -14.48 3.30
C PHE A 81 -6.62 -15.67 4.28
N TYR A 82 -7.74 -16.26 4.72
CA TYR A 82 -7.74 -17.38 5.67
C TYR A 82 -7.42 -18.74 5.02
N ASN A 83 -7.42 -18.82 3.69
CA ASN A 83 -7.19 -20.03 2.90
C ASN A 83 -5.84 -20.01 2.17
N LEU A 84 -4.98 -19.02 2.45
CA LEU A 84 -3.67 -18.91 1.82
C LEU A 84 -2.75 -20.05 2.25
N PRO A 85 -1.90 -20.59 1.35
CA PRO A 85 -0.87 -21.51 1.76
C PRO A 85 0.21 -20.78 2.57
N LYS A 86 0.97 -21.53 3.38
CA LYS A 86 2.07 -20.99 4.19
C LYS A 86 3.31 -20.59 3.35
N SER A 87 3.33 -20.98 2.08
CA SER A 87 4.37 -20.75 1.09
C SER A 87 4.29 -19.35 0.47
N PHE A 88 5.19 -19.02 -0.46
CA PHE A 88 5.09 -17.79 -1.23
C PHE A 88 3.83 -17.81 -2.10
N HIS A 89 2.88 -16.92 -1.81
CA HIS A 89 1.54 -17.01 -2.38
C HIS A 89 1.13 -15.81 -3.25
N GLY A 90 1.95 -14.77 -3.38
CA GLY A 90 1.63 -13.59 -4.22
C GLY A 90 0.50 -12.69 -3.69
N THR A 91 0.10 -12.86 -2.42
CA THR A 91 -1.00 -12.13 -1.78
C THR A 91 -2.34 -12.31 -2.50
N ASP A 92 -3.10 -11.23 -2.73
CA ASP A 92 -4.43 -11.29 -3.36
C ASP A 92 -4.38 -11.54 -4.87
N ASN A 93 -3.29 -11.14 -5.54
CA ASN A 93 -3.00 -11.53 -6.93
C ASN A 93 -2.93 -13.05 -7.08
N GLY A 94 -2.31 -13.78 -6.15
CA GLY A 94 -2.37 -15.24 -6.18
C GLY A 94 -3.74 -15.78 -5.78
N ALA A 95 -4.37 -15.17 -4.76
CA ALA A 95 -5.63 -15.64 -4.22
C ALA A 95 -6.81 -15.57 -5.19
N ILE A 96 -6.85 -14.61 -6.12
CA ILE A 96 -7.93 -14.55 -7.12
C ILE A 96 -7.94 -15.79 -8.00
N HIS A 97 -6.77 -16.38 -8.30
CA HIS A 97 -6.70 -17.63 -9.06
C HIS A 97 -7.20 -18.82 -8.24
N GLY A 98 -6.86 -18.89 -6.95
CA GLY A 98 -7.43 -19.89 -6.03
C GLY A 98 -8.95 -19.78 -5.94
N LEU A 99 -9.49 -18.56 -5.80
CA LEU A 99 -10.92 -18.29 -5.78
C LEU A 99 -11.63 -18.68 -7.08
N PHE A 100 -11.05 -18.34 -8.24
CA PHE A 100 -11.60 -18.75 -9.54
C PHE A 100 -11.65 -20.27 -9.66
N MET A 101 -10.63 -20.97 -9.18
CA MET A 101 -10.62 -22.43 -9.14
C MET A 101 -11.68 -23.00 -8.22
N GLU A 102 -11.94 -22.37 -7.07
CA GLU A 102 -13.01 -22.76 -6.14
C GLU A 102 -14.41 -22.56 -6.72
N LYS A 103 -14.64 -21.42 -7.36
CA LYS A 103 -15.97 -21.08 -7.91
C LYS A 103 -16.27 -21.73 -9.25
N PHE A 104 -15.27 -21.91 -10.11
CA PHE A 104 -15.48 -22.19 -11.54
C PHE A 104 -14.79 -23.45 -12.07
N SER A 105 -14.16 -24.25 -11.19
CA SER A 105 -13.55 -25.53 -11.56
C SER A 105 -13.97 -26.66 -10.61
N SER A 106 -13.58 -27.89 -10.92
CA SER A 106 -13.86 -29.07 -10.09
C SER A 106 -12.85 -29.20 -8.94
N GLN A 107 -13.25 -29.84 -7.83
CA GLN A 107 -12.33 -30.10 -6.71
C GLN A 107 -11.10 -30.92 -7.16
N GLU A 108 -11.26 -31.83 -8.12
CA GLU A 108 -10.16 -32.60 -8.67
C GLU A 108 -9.11 -31.70 -9.34
N HIS A 109 -9.55 -30.76 -10.19
CA HIS A 109 -8.66 -29.80 -10.85
C HIS A 109 -7.98 -28.88 -9.83
N ARG A 110 -8.71 -28.44 -8.81
CA ARG A 110 -8.14 -27.65 -7.71
C ARG A 110 -6.97 -28.34 -7.06
N ASN A 111 -7.15 -29.59 -6.67
CA ASN A 111 -6.13 -30.36 -5.98
C ASN A 111 -4.85 -30.49 -6.82
N LYS A 112 -4.96 -30.56 -8.16
CA LYS A 112 -3.81 -30.61 -9.07
C LYS A 112 -2.98 -29.32 -9.04
N CYS A 113 -3.61 -28.16 -8.98
CA CYS A 113 -2.89 -26.88 -8.94
C CYS A 113 -2.48 -26.46 -7.53
N GLN A 114 -3.26 -26.83 -6.52
CA GLN A 114 -3.05 -26.41 -5.12
C GLN A 114 -1.64 -26.77 -4.62
N HIS A 115 -1.16 -27.97 -4.95
CA HIS A 115 0.19 -28.40 -4.57
C HIS A 115 1.29 -27.45 -5.09
N LEU A 116 1.15 -26.93 -6.32
CA LEU A 116 2.10 -25.97 -6.89
C LEU A 116 2.13 -24.66 -6.10
N TRP A 117 0.98 -24.22 -5.61
CA TRP A 117 0.89 -23.04 -4.77
C TRP A 117 1.53 -23.28 -3.40
N GLU A 118 1.28 -24.45 -2.80
CA GLU A 118 1.80 -24.85 -1.48
C GLU A 118 3.32 -25.01 -1.41
N ILE A 119 3.99 -25.25 -2.55
CA ILE A 119 5.45 -25.38 -2.60
C ILE A 119 6.15 -24.13 -3.16
N SER A 120 5.38 -23.12 -3.56
CA SER A 120 5.90 -21.91 -4.21
C SER A 120 6.84 -21.11 -3.30
N LYS A 121 7.96 -20.63 -3.85
CA LYS A 121 8.99 -19.86 -3.11
C LYS A 121 9.18 -18.46 -3.67
N ASN A 122 8.77 -18.21 -4.90
CA ASN A 122 9.00 -16.97 -5.61
C ASN A 122 7.91 -16.74 -6.69
N PHE A 123 8.00 -15.62 -7.41
CA PHE A 123 7.04 -15.27 -8.46
C PHE A 123 7.03 -16.24 -9.65
N GLY A 124 8.15 -16.92 -9.95
CA GLY A 124 8.20 -17.93 -11.01
C GLY A 124 7.40 -19.18 -10.66
N ASP A 125 7.53 -19.68 -9.42
CA ASP A 125 6.72 -20.80 -8.92
C ASP A 125 5.22 -20.41 -8.86
N LEU A 126 4.93 -19.19 -8.40
CA LEU A 126 3.56 -18.66 -8.41
C LEU A 126 2.99 -18.60 -9.83
N ASN A 127 3.77 -18.12 -10.81
CA ASN A 127 3.33 -18.12 -12.21
C ASN A 127 3.02 -19.55 -12.70
N THR A 128 3.80 -20.55 -12.29
CA THR A 128 3.49 -21.97 -12.58
C THR A 128 2.13 -22.39 -12.01
N PHE A 129 1.79 -21.97 -10.78
CA PHE A 129 0.44 -22.15 -10.24
C PHE A 129 -0.63 -21.44 -11.08
N THR A 130 -0.42 -20.16 -11.45
CA THR A 130 -1.40 -19.41 -12.26
C THR A 130 -1.65 -20.05 -13.63
N VAL A 131 -0.61 -20.59 -14.27
CA VAL A 131 -0.72 -21.31 -15.54
C VAL A 131 -1.55 -22.59 -15.37
N CYS A 132 -1.30 -23.35 -14.29
CA CYS A 132 -2.11 -24.53 -13.97
C CYS A 132 -3.59 -24.16 -13.81
N VAL A 133 -3.90 -23.09 -13.07
CA VAL A 133 -5.26 -22.60 -12.92
C VAL A 133 -5.87 -22.31 -14.29
N ARG A 134 -5.19 -21.50 -15.11
CA ARG A 134 -5.68 -21.12 -16.45
C ARG A 134 -5.94 -22.30 -17.37
N HIS A 135 -5.14 -23.35 -17.28
CA HIS A 135 -5.37 -24.57 -18.03
C HIS A 135 -6.73 -25.21 -17.68
N PHE A 136 -7.09 -25.29 -16.40
CA PHE A 136 -8.34 -25.91 -15.98
C PHE A 136 -9.58 -25.01 -16.11
N ILE A 137 -9.41 -23.70 -16.32
CA ILE A 137 -10.49 -22.75 -16.62
C ILE A 137 -10.40 -22.20 -18.05
N GLU A 138 -9.67 -22.89 -18.93
CA GLU A 138 -9.33 -22.39 -20.28
C GLU A 138 -10.57 -22.04 -21.09
N LYS A 139 -11.59 -22.91 -21.06
CA LYS A 139 -12.84 -22.68 -21.82
C LYS A 139 -13.50 -21.36 -21.43
N GLN A 140 -13.58 -21.07 -20.12
CA GLN A 140 -14.15 -19.84 -19.61
C GLN A 140 -13.24 -18.64 -19.92
N MET A 141 -11.92 -18.82 -19.86
CA MET A 141 -10.97 -17.78 -20.26
C MET A 141 -11.01 -17.46 -21.75
N VAL A 142 -11.26 -18.45 -22.62
CA VAL A 142 -11.48 -18.24 -24.05
C VAL A 142 -12.77 -17.46 -24.28
N ASN A 143 -13.86 -17.84 -23.61
CA ASN A 143 -15.14 -17.13 -23.69
C ASN A 143 -15.16 -15.81 -22.90
N ARG A 144 -14.12 -15.56 -22.10
CA ARG A 144 -13.93 -14.40 -21.22
C ARG A 144 -15.03 -14.21 -20.17
N THR A 145 -15.83 -15.24 -19.91
CA THR A 145 -17.06 -15.14 -19.11
C THR A 145 -17.23 -16.32 -18.16
N PHE A 146 -17.73 -16.04 -16.97
CA PHE A 146 -17.92 -16.99 -15.88
C PHE A 146 -19.27 -16.72 -15.22
N ASP A 147 -19.81 -17.76 -14.56
CA ASP A 147 -21.09 -17.69 -13.83
C ASP A 147 -22.21 -17.08 -14.67
N GLU A 148 -22.45 -17.67 -15.85
CA GLU A 148 -23.55 -17.29 -16.75
C GLU A 148 -23.49 -15.81 -17.20
N GLY A 149 -22.29 -15.22 -17.32
CA GLY A 149 -22.15 -13.82 -17.74
C GLY A 149 -21.95 -12.82 -16.60
N LYS A 150 -22.03 -13.24 -15.33
CA LYS A 150 -21.90 -12.32 -14.20
C LYS A 150 -20.46 -11.85 -13.98
N VAL A 151 -19.48 -12.65 -14.33
CA VAL A 151 -18.05 -12.33 -14.12
C VAL A 151 -17.37 -12.35 -15.48
N ARG A 152 -16.65 -11.27 -15.81
CA ARG A 152 -15.87 -11.18 -17.05
C ARG A 152 -14.41 -10.89 -16.76
N VAL A 153 -13.53 -11.47 -17.57
CA VAL A 153 -12.11 -11.16 -17.58
C VAL A 153 -11.78 -10.60 -18.95
N LEU A 154 -11.54 -9.30 -19.04
CA LEU A 154 -11.20 -8.63 -20.30
C LEU A 154 -9.91 -9.21 -20.88
N PRO A 155 -9.83 -9.41 -22.20
CA PRO A 155 -8.61 -9.89 -22.85
C PRO A 155 -7.40 -8.99 -22.57
N LYS A 156 -6.21 -9.56 -22.76
CA LYS A 156 -4.95 -8.80 -22.72
C LYS A 156 -5.03 -7.64 -23.71
N ALA A 157 -4.60 -6.46 -23.25
CA ALA A 157 -4.63 -5.20 -24.01
C ALA A 157 -6.02 -4.63 -24.34
N GLU A 158 -7.09 -5.18 -23.76
CA GLU A 158 -8.46 -4.65 -23.90
C GLU A 158 -9.03 -4.12 -22.57
N GLY A 159 -8.26 -4.17 -21.49
CA GLY A 159 -8.63 -3.55 -20.21
C GLY A 159 -8.38 -2.04 -20.20
N TRP A 160 -9.00 -1.33 -19.25
CA TRP A 160 -8.76 0.12 -19.04
C TRP A 160 -7.39 0.44 -18.46
N VAL A 161 -6.68 -0.55 -17.92
CA VAL A 161 -5.34 -0.37 -17.36
C VAL A 161 -4.41 -1.49 -17.79
N ARG A 162 -3.17 -1.13 -18.08
CA ARG A 162 -2.05 -2.07 -18.26
C ARG A 162 -0.79 -1.57 -17.57
N ASP A 163 0.16 -2.46 -17.34
CA ASP A 163 1.47 -2.10 -16.83
C ASP A 163 2.23 -1.23 -17.85
N GLY A 164 2.49 0.04 -17.51
CA GLY A 164 3.13 1.00 -18.41
C GLY A 164 4.61 0.72 -18.65
N GLY A 165 5.29 0.13 -17.66
CA GLY A 165 6.70 -0.22 -17.72
C GLY A 165 7.03 -1.23 -18.82
N HIS A 166 6.06 -2.06 -19.23
CA HIS A 166 6.23 -3.07 -20.28
C HIS A 166 6.50 -2.47 -21.66
N THR A 167 6.16 -1.20 -21.89
CA THR A 167 6.30 -0.53 -23.19
C THR A 167 7.12 0.74 -23.10
N GLU A 168 8.02 0.86 -22.12
CA GLU A 168 8.81 2.06 -21.86
C GLU A 168 7.92 3.32 -21.82
N THR A 169 6.71 3.22 -21.25
CA THR A 169 5.73 4.32 -21.16
C THR A 169 5.16 4.82 -22.50
N LYS A 170 5.50 4.20 -23.63
CA LYS A 170 4.85 4.48 -24.92
C LYS A 170 3.37 4.09 -24.83
N PHE A 171 2.50 5.02 -25.20
CA PHE A 171 1.04 4.81 -25.23
C PHE A 171 0.50 4.85 -26.65
N SER A 172 -0.67 4.27 -26.82
CA SER A 172 -1.46 4.24 -28.04
C SER A 172 -2.82 4.88 -27.80
N THR A 173 -3.57 5.14 -28.88
CA THR A 173 -4.95 5.67 -28.78
C THR A 173 -5.94 4.69 -28.13
N LYS A 174 -5.52 3.46 -27.80
CA LYS A 174 -6.34 2.46 -27.08
C LYS A 174 -6.06 2.44 -25.59
N ASP A 175 -4.95 3.03 -25.15
CA ASP A 175 -4.59 3.05 -23.74
C ASP A 175 -5.47 4.05 -23.01
N PHE A 176 -5.91 3.72 -21.79
CA PHE A 176 -6.63 4.64 -20.91
C PHE A 176 -5.79 4.97 -19.67
N MET A 177 -5.43 3.96 -18.86
CA MET A 177 -4.59 4.11 -17.67
C MET A 177 -3.33 3.25 -17.74
N PHE A 178 -2.27 3.71 -17.09
CA PHE A 178 -1.10 2.90 -16.78
C PHE A 178 -1.02 2.56 -15.30
N HIS A 179 -0.57 1.35 -15.02
CA HIS A 179 -0.16 0.87 -13.72
C HIS A 179 1.37 0.87 -13.58
N GLY A 180 1.83 0.97 -12.34
CA GLY A 180 3.24 0.83 -11.97
C GLY A 180 4.01 2.13 -11.98
N TRP A 181 3.36 3.28 -11.76
CA TRP A 181 4.01 4.58 -11.60
C TRP A 181 4.90 4.57 -10.35
N LYS A 182 6.20 4.38 -10.56
CA LYS A 182 7.15 4.03 -9.48
C LYS A 182 8.29 5.04 -9.30
N ALA A 183 8.55 5.87 -10.30
CA ALA A 183 9.51 6.96 -10.19
C ALA A 183 8.82 8.30 -10.43
N SER A 184 9.22 9.31 -9.67
CA SER A 184 8.80 10.69 -9.89
C SER A 184 9.95 11.65 -9.58
N ILE A 185 10.01 12.74 -10.34
CA ILE A 185 10.96 13.84 -10.15
C ILE A 185 10.13 15.11 -9.99
N THR A 186 10.28 15.75 -8.84
CA THR A 186 9.70 17.07 -8.58
C THR A 186 10.84 18.08 -8.53
N VAL A 187 10.75 19.14 -9.33
CA VAL A 187 11.73 20.22 -9.35
C VAL A 187 11.22 21.33 -8.45
N HIS A 188 12.12 21.89 -7.65
CA HIS A 188 11.85 23.02 -6.77
C HIS A 188 12.82 24.16 -7.09
N TRP A 189 12.33 25.39 -7.12
CA TRP A 189 13.17 26.58 -7.35
C TRP A 189 12.64 27.78 -6.57
N ILE A 190 13.41 28.87 -6.60
CA ILE A 190 13.01 30.17 -6.05
C ILE A 190 12.77 31.09 -7.25
N SER A 191 11.59 31.71 -7.31
CA SER A 191 11.24 32.70 -8.34
C SER A 191 12.00 34.03 -8.13
N ASP A 192 11.90 34.92 -9.12
CA ASP A 192 12.45 36.28 -9.00
C ASP A 192 11.75 37.09 -7.89
N GLU A 193 10.52 36.70 -7.51
CA GLU A 193 9.78 37.26 -6.37
C GLU A 193 10.16 36.63 -5.02
N TYR A 194 11.21 35.79 -4.98
CA TYR A 194 11.64 35.04 -3.79
C TYR A 194 10.56 34.08 -3.25
N THR A 195 9.67 33.59 -4.11
CA THR A 195 8.70 32.56 -3.76
C THR A 195 9.23 31.17 -4.08
N ARG A 196 8.95 30.21 -3.19
CA ARG A 196 9.31 28.80 -3.42
C ARG A 196 8.29 28.19 -4.37
N GLU A 197 8.74 27.86 -5.56
CA GLU A 197 7.96 27.21 -6.61
C GLU A 197 8.32 25.73 -6.73
N PHE A 198 7.40 24.94 -7.28
CA PHE A 198 7.66 23.55 -7.61
C PHE A 198 6.80 23.06 -8.77
N ALA A 199 7.30 22.05 -9.47
CA ALA A 199 6.57 21.35 -10.53
C ALA A 199 6.90 19.87 -10.50
N LEU A 200 5.89 19.03 -10.75
CA LEU A 200 6.12 17.63 -11.09
C LEU A 200 6.73 17.59 -12.49
N GLY A 201 8.04 17.34 -12.55
CA GLY A 201 8.78 17.31 -13.81
C GLY A 201 8.61 15.99 -14.55
N SER A 202 8.62 14.87 -13.83
CA SER A 202 8.41 13.55 -14.41
C SER A 202 7.69 12.64 -13.43
N ALA A 203 6.79 11.81 -13.94
CA ALA A 203 6.32 10.61 -13.28
C ALA A 203 6.41 9.50 -14.31
N THR A 204 6.99 8.35 -13.96
CA THR A 204 7.22 7.28 -14.93
C THR A 204 6.97 5.91 -14.31
N PRO A 205 6.25 5.04 -15.03
CA PRO A 205 6.35 3.62 -14.81
C PRO A 205 7.78 3.13 -15.05
N LEU A 206 8.29 2.32 -14.13
CA LEU A 206 9.59 1.69 -14.32
C LEU A 206 9.42 0.36 -15.06
N ASP A 207 10.38 0.04 -15.94
CA ASP A 207 10.36 -1.20 -16.71
C ASP A 207 10.30 -2.42 -15.77
N ILE A 208 9.38 -3.33 -16.07
CA ILE A 208 9.10 -4.51 -15.25
C ILE A 208 10.12 -5.64 -15.44
N PHE A 209 10.92 -5.61 -16.51
CA PHE A 209 11.95 -6.59 -16.81
C PHE A 209 13.34 -6.14 -16.38
N GLU A 210 13.51 -4.84 -16.12
CA GLU A 210 14.78 -4.28 -15.69
C GLU A 210 14.97 -4.34 -14.18
N SER A 211 16.22 -4.49 -13.78
CA SER A 211 16.61 -4.25 -12.40
C SER A 211 16.70 -2.76 -12.15
N HIS A 212 15.91 -2.23 -11.21
CA HIS A 212 15.88 -0.81 -10.82
C HIS A 212 17.13 -0.41 -10.03
N THR A 213 18.30 -0.61 -10.64
CA THR A 213 19.63 -0.31 -10.10
C THR A 213 19.89 1.20 -10.06
N GLY A 214 20.95 1.60 -9.36
CA GLY A 214 21.37 3.00 -9.36
C GLY A 214 21.75 3.52 -10.76
N GLU A 215 22.33 2.68 -11.61
CA GLU A 215 22.61 2.99 -13.01
C GLU A 215 21.32 3.26 -13.80
N TYR A 216 20.33 2.37 -13.67
CA TYR A 216 19.05 2.52 -14.35
C TYR A 216 18.34 3.82 -13.92
N LEU A 217 18.29 4.10 -12.61
CA LEU A 217 17.67 5.32 -12.09
C LEU A 217 18.46 6.58 -12.48
N LYS A 218 19.79 6.51 -12.57
CA LYS A 218 20.65 7.58 -13.07
C LYS A 218 20.27 7.92 -14.53
N THR A 219 20.12 6.92 -15.38
CA THR A 219 19.67 7.12 -16.77
C THR A 219 18.30 7.79 -16.83
N LYS A 220 17.33 7.38 -15.98
CA LYS A 220 16.01 8.02 -15.94
C LYS A 220 16.04 9.48 -15.50
N ILE A 221 16.96 9.85 -14.62
CA ILE A 221 17.17 11.26 -14.25
C ILE A 221 17.82 12.03 -15.41
N GLU A 222 18.80 11.46 -16.10
CA GLU A 222 19.43 12.10 -17.27
C GLU A 222 18.44 12.32 -18.42
N GLU A 223 17.61 11.32 -18.75
CA GLU A 223 16.52 11.44 -19.73
C GLU A 223 15.60 12.63 -19.41
N PHE A 224 15.18 12.78 -18.15
CA PHE A 224 14.36 13.92 -17.70
C PHE A 224 15.08 15.27 -17.86
N LEU A 225 16.36 15.34 -17.46
CA LEU A 225 17.13 16.59 -17.58
C LEU A 225 17.31 16.99 -19.04
N GLU A 226 17.56 16.03 -19.92
CA GLU A 226 17.68 16.25 -21.37
C GLU A 226 16.35 16.71 -21.98
N GLU A 227 15.24 16.05 -21.63
CA GLU A 227 13.89 16.39 -22.11
C GLU A 227 13.52 17.85 -21.81
N PHE A 228 13.81 18.32 -20.60
CA PHE A 228 13.52 19.69 -20.17
C PHE A 228 14.67 20.68 -20.42
N SER A 229 15.74 20.24 -21.09
CA SER A 229 16.94 21.06 -21.34
C SER A 229 17.52 21.69 -20.06
N ILE A 230 17.47 20.96 -18.94
CA ILE A 230 17.99 21.39 -17.65
C ILE A 230 19.48 21.04 -17.55
N SER A 231 20.32 22.07 -17.58
CA SER A 231 21.77 21.92 -17.39
C SER A 231 22.09 21.39 -15.98
N LYS A 232 23.06 20.48 -15.87
CA LYS A 232 23.48 19.93 -14.57
C LYS A 232 24.03 21.01 -13.62
N GLU A 233 24.55 22.10 -14.17
CA GLU A 233 25.06 23.26 -13.45
C GLU A 233 23.95 24.04 -12.73
N ASN A 234 22.70 23.93 -13.19
CA ASN A 234 21.54 24.54 -12.54
C ASN A 234 20.97 23.65 -11.41
N LEU A 235 21.48 22.41 -11.28
CA LEU A 235 21.06 21.48 -10.25
C LEU A 235 21.89 21.66 -8.99
N HIS A 236 21.33 22.39 -8.04
CA HIS A 236 22.00 22.70 -6.80
C HIS A 236 22.06 21.49 -5.85
N LEU A 237 20.96 20.73 -5.78
CA LEU A 237 20.80 19.66 -4.81
C LEU A 237 19.71 18.66 -5.23
N VAL A 238 19.98 17.37 -5.05
CA VAL A 238 18.98 16.30 -5.15
C VAL A 238 18.59 15.81 -3.75
N ILE A 239 17.30 15.85 -3.44
CA ILE A 239 16.73 15.20 -2.26
C ILE A 239 16.18 13.84 -2.67
N ARG A 240 16.56 12.79 -1.96
CA ARG A 240 16.24 11.38 -2.25
C ARG A 240 15.94 10.63 -0.96
N ASP A 241 15.30 9.47 -1.03
CA ASP A 241 15.31 8.58 0.14
C ASP A 241 16.73 8.06 0.45
N ALA A 242 16.88 7.34 1.56
CA ALA A 242 18.16 6.79 1.98
C ALA A 242 18.52 5.46 1.30
N ALA A 243 17.74 5.00 0.31
CA ALA A 243 17.98 3.72 -0.35
C ALA A 243 19.35 3.71 -1.05
N SER A 244 20.03 2.58 -0.97
CA SER A 244 21.37 2.40 -1.55
C SER A 244 21.39 2.65 -3.05
N VAL A 245 20.31 2.27 -3.77
CA VAL A 245 20.15 2.51 -5.20
C VAL A 245 20.03 4.00 -5.55
N MET A 246 19.29 4.78 -4.76
CA MET A 246 19.15 6.24 -4.95
C MET A 246 20.45 6.97 -4.64
N ARG A 247 21.15 6.58 -3.56
CA ARG A 247 22.51 7.09 -3.25
C ARG A 247 23.49 6.82 -4.39
N LYS A 248 23.45 5.60 -4.94
CA LYS A 248 24.30 5.20 -6.08
C LYS A 248 23.97 6.04 -7.32
N ALA A 249 22.69 6.23 -7.64
CA ALA A 249 22.26 7.05 -8.78
C ALA A 249 22.77 8.50 -8.68
N ALA A 250 22.55 9.16 -7.54
CA ALA A 250 23.01 10.54 -7.31
C ALA A 250 24.54 10.66 -7.39
N ARG A 251 25.28 9.70 -6.83
CA ARG A 251 26.74 9.66 -6.93
C ARG A 251 27.22 9.50 -8.39
N LEU A 252 26.56 8.64 -9.17
CA LEU A 252 26.87 8.44 -10.59
C LEU A 252 26.52 9.67 -11.45
N LEU A 253 25.52 10.45 -11.05
CA LEU A 253 25.18 11.72 -11.71
C LEU A 253 26.21 12.82 -11.46
N GLY A 254 26.98 12.73 -10.37
CA GLY A 254 27.93 13.77 -9.95
C GLY A 254 27.26 15.00 -9.35
N ILE A 255 26.01 14.87 -8.88
CA ILE A 255 25.24 15.98 -8.29
C ILE A 255 25.25 15.87 -6.77
N ASN A 256 25.35 17.00 -6.08
CA ASN A 256 25.19 17.06 -4.63
C ASN A 256 23.83 16.49 -4.23
N SER A 257 23.79 15.61 -3.23
CA SER A 257 22.54 15.02 -2.77
C SER A 257 22.49 14.83 -1.27
N PHE A 258 21.29 14.98 -0.71
CA PHE A 258 21.02 14.65 0.68
C PHE A 258 19.95 13.58 0.80
N ASP A 259 20.07 12.82 1.89
CA ASP A 259 18.97 12.02 2.39
C ASP A 259 17.79 12.91 2.74
N CYS A 260 16.60 12.48 2.39
CA CYS A 260 15.36 13.04 2.89
C CYS A 260 15.37 12.92 4.42
N PHE A 261 15.34 14.07 5.09
CA PHE A 261 15.38 14.12 6.55
C PHE A 261 14.23 13.33 7.18
N ILE A 262 13.01 13.41 6.63
CA ILE A 262 11.85 12.66 7.13
C ILE A 262 12.13 11.15 7.06
N HIS A 263 12.73 10.68 5.97
CA HIS A 263 13.10 9.28 5.86
C HIS A 263 14.22 8.89 6.83
N MET A 264 15.23 9.74 7.03
CA MET A 264 16.28 9.51 8.04
C MET A 264 15.73 9.51 9.47
N LEU A 265 14.84 10.44 9.80
CA LEU A 265 14.15 10.47 11.08
C LEU A 265 13.31 9.21 11.25
N GLN A 266 12.63 8.75 10.20
CA GLN A 266 11.87 7.51 10.25
C GLN A 266 12.78 6.30 10.49
N LEU A 267 13.96 6.25 9.87
CA LEU A 267 14.97 5.21 10.15
C LEU A 267 15.45 5.29 11.61
N ALA A 268 15.75 6.49 12.10
CA ALA A 268 16.17 6.72 13.49
C ALA A 268 15.06 6.36 14.49
N ILE A 269 13.80 6.69 14.20
CA ILE A 269 12.63 6.25 14.97
C ILE A 269 12.59 4.72 14.93
N HIS A 270 12.63 4.09 13.76
CA HIS A 270 12.61 2.63 13.65
C HIS A 270 13.73 1.95 14.44
N ASP A 271 14.92 2.53 14.50
CA ASP A 271 16.01 2.05 15.34
C ASP A 271 15.74 2.29 16.83
N GLY A 272 15.23 3.48 17.19
CA GLY A 272 14.78 3.79 18.55
C GLY A 272 13.67 2.87 19.04
N LEU A 273 12.75 2.45 18.17
CA LEU A 273 11.68 1.49 18.49
C LEU A 273 12.22 0.07 18.76
N LYS A 274 13.50 -0.21 18.46
CA LYS A 274 14.18 -1.48 18.81
C LYS A 274 14.83 -1.44 20.19
N LEU A 275 14.98 -0.27 20.80
CA LEU A 275 15.51 -0.12 22.17
C LEU A 275 14.57 -0.81 23.16
N ASP A 276 15.12 -1.54 24.13
CA ASP A 276 14.34 -2.42 25.01
C ASP A 276 13.30 -1.63 25.84
N GLU A 277 13.58 -0.37 26.15
CA GLU A 277 12.72 0.57 26.88
C GLU A 277 11.42 0.88 26.12
N ILE A 278 11.45 0.97 24.78
CA ILE A 278 10.31 1.34 23.92
C ILE A 278 9.72 0.12 23.21
N LYS A 279 10.58 -0.84 22.86
CA LYS A 279 10.25 -2.09 22.16
C LYS A 279 9.14 -2.86 22.86
N ASN A 280 9.10 -2.86 24.19
CA ASN A 280 8.00 -3.46 24.94
C ASN A 280 6.67 -2.76 24.65
N SER A 281 6.59 -1.44 24.79
CA SER A 281 5.38 -0.66 24.47
C SER A 281 4.92 -0.88 23.02
N ILE A 282 5.85 -0.91 22.07
CA ILE A 282 5.53 -1.15 20.65
C ILE A 282 5.07 -2.58 20.39
N ASN A 283 5.70 -3.57 21.01
CA ASN A 283 5.26 -4.96 20.89
C ASN A 283 3.85 -5.16 21.45
N ILE A 284 3.50 -4.44 22.51
CA ILE A 284 2.16 -4.46 23.09
C ILE A 284 1.17 -3.83 22.10
N VAL A 285 1.46 -2.65 21.55
CA VAL A 285 0.66 -2.02 20.48
C VAL A 285 0.42 -3.00 19.33
N LYS A 286 1.48 -3.66 18.83
CA LYS A 286 1.40 -4.64 17.74
C LYS A 286 0.57 -5.86 18.11
N LYS A 287 0.78 -6.42 19.30
CA LYS A 287 0.03 -7.59 19.80
C LYS A 287 -1.46 -7.29 19.86
N ILE A 288 -1.83 -6.09 20.31
CA ILE A 288 -3.22 -5.71 20.51
C ILE A 288 -3.88 -5.35 19.20
N ALA A 289 -3.20 -4.64 18.30
CA ALA A 289 -3.69 -4.42 16.94
C ALA A 289 -3.88 -5.76 16.19
N THR A 290 -2.95 -6.71 16.37
CA THR A 290 -3.08 -8.07 15.83
C THR A 290 -4.23 -8.85 16.47
N HIS A 291 -4.40 -8.75 17.79
CA HIS A 291 -5.50 -9.40 18.48
C HIS A 291 -6.86 -8.81 18.06
N PHE A 292 -6.95 -7.49 17.93
CA PHE A 292 -8.10 -6.79 17.39
C PHE A 292 -8.47 -7.33 16.01
N ASP A 293 -7.52 -7.45 15.09
CA ASP A 293 -7.78 -8.03 13.77
C ASP A 293 -8.33 -9.47 13.83
N ARG A 294 -7.73 -10.32 14.69
CA ARG A 294 -8.01 -11.76 14.72
C ARG A 294 -9.25 -12.12 15.52
N SER A 295 -9.57 -11.38 16.58
CA SER A 295 -10.66 -11.69 17.51
C SER A 295 -11.91 -10.90 17.19
N SER A 296 -12.94 -11.58 16.68
CA SER A 296 -14.26 -10.98 16.45
C SER A 296 -14.94 -10.55 17.75
N ASN A 297 -14.76 -11.33 18.82
CA ASN A 297 -15.32 -11.02 20.14
C ASN A 297 -14.67 -9.76 20.74
N PHE A 298 -13.34 -9.65 20.64
CA PHE A 298 -12.63 -8.46 21.10
C PHE A 298 -13.09 -7.20 20.36
N ARG A 299 -13.21 -7.27 19.02
CA ARG A 299 -13.74 -6.16 18.21
C ARG A 299 -15.14 -5.77 18.62
N LYS A 300 -16.02 -6.74 18.87
CA LYS A 300 -17.40 -6.49 19.28
C LYS A 300 -17.44 -5.71 20.60
N ILE A 301 -16.74 -6.18 21.62
CA ILE A 301 -16.67 -5.52 22.94
C ILE A 301 -16.04 -4.13 22.81
N PHE A 302 -14.94 -4.02 22.07
CA PHE A 302 -14.26 -2.75 21.84
C PHE A 302 -15.19 -1.70 21.21
N TYR A 303 -15.95 -2.08 20.17
CA TYR A 303 -16.90 -1.17 19.54
C TYR A 303 -18.12 -0.85 20.41
N GLN A 304 -18.60 -1.79 21.23
CA GLN A 304 -19.66 -1.53 22.21
C GLN A 304 -19.24 -0.50 23.25
N ILE A 305 -17.99 -0.55 23.72
CA ILE A 305 -17.45 0.44 24.65
C ILE A 305 -17.31 1.81 23.98
N GLN A 306 -16.85 1.86 22.72
CA GLN A 306 -16.82 3.12 21.95
C GLN A 306 -18.21 3.75 21.84
N GLU A 307 -19.20 2.95 21.45
CA GLU A 307 -20.59 3.40 21.30
C GLU A 307 -21.17 3.90 22.62
N GLY A 308 -20.98 3.16 23.72
CA GLY A 308 -21.44 3.55 25.06
C GLY A 308 -20.82 4.85 25.59
N LYS A 309 -19.66 5.25 25.07
CA LYS A 309 -18.98 6.52 25.41
C LYS A 309 -19.31 7.66 24.44
N GLY A 310 -20.01 7.38 23.35
CA GLY A 310 -20.22 8.35 22.26
C GLY A 310 -18.96 8.62 21.43
N ASP A 311 -17.96 7.73 21.49
CA ASP A 311 -16.74 7.86 20.71
C ASP A 311 -16.98 7.46 19.24
N ALA A 312 -16.19 8.02 18.33
CA ALA A 312 -16.20 7.59 16.93
C ALA A 312 -15.79 6.11 16.82
N LYS A 313 -16.49 5.34 15.98
CA LYS A 313 -16.20 3.92 15.73
C LYS A 313 -14.87 3.76 14.99
N LEU A 314 -13.78 3.63 15.74
CA LEU A 314 -12.41 3.61 15.23
C LEU A 314 -11.70 2.32 15.61
N GLY A 315 -11.44 1.43 14.64
CA GLY A 315 -10.66 0.21 14.88
C GLY A 315 -9.17 0.45 15.08
N LEU A 316 -8.42 -0.55 15.55
CA LEU A 316 -6.96 -0.44 15.67
C LEU A 316 -6.24 -0.67 14.34
N LEU A 317 -5.08 -0.02 14.17
CA LEU A 317 -4.24 -0.14 12.97
C LEU A 317 -3.03 -1.02 13.26
N ASN A 318 -2.73 -1.94 12.35
CA ASN A 318 -1.52 -2.76 12.42
C ASN A 318 -0.33 -2.04 11.82
N ASP A 319 0.83 -2.20 12.45
CA ASP A 319 2.09 -1.73 11.93
C ASP A 319 2.53 -2.60 10.75
N THR A 320 2.71 -1.98 9.59
CA THR A 320 3.22 -2.61 8.36
C THR A 320 4.50 -1.91 7.94
N PRO A 321 5.68 -2.35 8.42
CA PRO A 321 6.95 -1.62 8.29
C PRO A 321 7.34 -1.21 6.85
N THR A 322 6.76 -1.86 5.84
CA THR A 322 6.94 -1.51 4.42
C THR A 322 6.18 -0.25 3.98
N ARG A 323 5.28 0.30 4.81
CA ARG A 323 4.57 1.56 4.57
C ARG A 323 5.15 2.64 5.49
N TRP A 324 5.58 3.73 4.87
CA TRP A 324 6.38 4.80 5.47
C TRP A 324 5.90 5.35 6.82
N ASN A 325 4.59 5.33 7.11
CA ASN A 325 3.99 5.92 8.30
C ASN A 325 3.21 4.93 9.19
N SER A 326 3.29 3.61 8.93
CA SER A 326 2.40 2.65 9.60
C SER A 326 2.58 2.59 11.11
N THR A 327 3.82 2.73 11.59
CA THR A 327 4.10 2.66 13.02
C THR A 327 3.54 3.89 13.73
N TYR A 328 3.72 5.08 13.14
CA TYR A 328 3.09 6.31 13.62
C TYR A 328 1.57 6.19 13.63
N LEU A 329 0.95 5.72 12.53
CA LEU A 329 -0.51 5.57 12.46
C LEU A 329 -1.04 4.55 13.48
N ALA A 330 -0.32 3.45 13.72
CA ALA A 330 -0.68 2.47 14.75
C ALA A 330 -0.61 3.08 16.15
N ILE A 331 0.46 3.83 16.44
CA ILE A 331 0.65 4.55 17.70
C ILE A 331 -0.46 5.60 17.89
N GLU A 332 -0.69 6.46 16.90
CA GLU A 332 -1.72 7.50 16.94
C GLU A 332 -3.11 6.89 17.15
N ARG A 333 -3.43 5.80 16.44
CA ARG A 333 -4.71 5.13 16.63
C ARG A 333 -4.88 4.57 18.04
N VAL A 334 -3.83 3.97 18.59
CA VAL A 334 -3.84 3.48 19.98
C VAL A 334 -4.02 4.62 20.97
N LEU A 335 -3.37 5.77 20.73
CA LEU A 335 -3.50 6.96 21.57
C LEU A 335 -4.92 7.54 21.56
N VAL A 336 -5.56 7.61 20.39
CA VAL A 336 -6.96 8.00 20.27
C VAL A 336 -7.87 7.02 21.02
N CYS A 337 -7.59 5.73 20.94
CA CYS A 337 -8.39 4.69 21.57
C CYS A 337 -7.98 4.36 23.02
N LYS A 338 -7.07 5.13 23.65
CA LYS A 338 -6.46 4.76 24.95
C LYS A 338 -7.48 4.56 26.06
N ASN A 339 -8.54 5.37 26.10
CA ASN A 339 -9.60 5.28 27.11
C ASN A 339 -10.50 4.04 26.92
N VAL A 340 -10.72 3.63 25.67
CA VAL A 340 -11.46 2.40 25.35
C VAL A 340 -10.59 1.20 25.71
N LEU A 341 -9.32 1.22 25.32
CA LEU A 341 -8.35 0.18 25.62
C LEU A 341 -8.18 -0.03 27.13
N ALA A 342 -8.13 1.04 27.91
CA ALA A 342 -8.07 0.95 29.37
C ALA A 342 -9.29 0.22 29.97
N HIS A 343 -10.50 0.44 29.43
CA HIS A 343 -11.70 -0.26 29.89
C HIS A 343 -11.68 -1.74 29.46
N VAL A 344 -11.28 -2.00 28.21
CA VAL A 344 -11.11 -3.37 27.71
C VAL A 344 -10.07 -4.13 28.53
N ALA A 345 -8.98 -3.49 28.97
CA ALA A 345 -7.94 -4.11 29.80
C ALA A 345 -8.47 -4.58 31.18
N ILE A 346 -9.45 -3.86 31.74
CA ILE A 346 -10.08 -4.20 33.03
C ILE A 346 -10.96 -5.45 32.86
N ASP A 347 -11.77 -5.49 31.79
CA ASP A 347 -12.75 -6.56 31.57
C ASP A 347 -12.16 -7.78 30.83
N TYR A 348 -11.01 -7.63 30.17
CA TYR A 348 -10.36 -8.64 29.34
C TYR A 348 -8.95 -8.94 29.84
N LYS A 349 -8.84 -9.89 30.79
CA LYS A 349 -7.60 -10.24 31.53
C LYS A 349 -6.37 -10.53 30.64
N ASP A 350 -6.56 -10.99 29.41
CA ASP A 350 -5.48 -11.26 28.45
C ASP A 350 -4.80 -9.98 27.90
N CYS A 351 -5.32 -8.80 28.23
CA CYS A 351 -4.81 -7.50 27.76
C CYS A 351 -4.14 -6.68 28.88
N SER A 352 -3.70 -7.32 29.97
CA SER A 352 -2.97 -6.65 31.07
C SER A 352 -1.75 -5.85 30.60
N ALA A 353 -1.10 -6.30 29.52
CA ALA A 353 0.02 -5.62 28.89
C ALA A 353 -0.32 -4.18 28.43
N LEU A 354 -1.59 -3.84 28.20
CA LEU A 354 -2.01 -2.46 27.88
C LEU A 354 -1.60 -1.44 28.94
N LEU A 355 -1.55 -1.87 30.20
CA LEU A 355 -1.23 -1.01 31.34
C LEU A 355 0.27 -0.69 31.40
N GLU A 356 1.10 -1.42 30.66
CA GLU A 356 2.56 -1.26 30.62
C GLU A 356 3.02 -0.27 29.54
N ILE A 357 2.10 0.26 28.71
CA ILE A 357 2.44 1.19 27.64
C ILE A 357 2.74 2.58 28.21
N ASN A 358 3.93 3.11 27.92
CA ASN A 358 4.23 4.52 28.16
C ASN A 358 3.69 5.40 27.02
N PHE A 359 2.45 5.86 27.17
CA PHE A 359 1.79 6.71 26.16
C PHE A 359 2.47 8.08 25.96
N SER A 360 3.19 8.59 26.96
CA SER A 360 3.83 9.92 26.86
C SER A 360 4.95 9.95 25.81
N ILE A 361 5.75 8.88 25.72
CA ILE A 361 6.80 8.76 24.68
C ILE A 361 6.17 8.60 23.29
N LEU A 362 5.08 7.84 23.22
CA LEU A 362 4.35 7.62 21.97
C LEU A 362 3.71 8.90 21.41
N GLU A 363 3.16 9.76 22.27
CA GLU A 363 2.58 11.06 21.89
C GLU A 363 3.63 12.00 21.26
N GLU A 364 4.87 12.00 21.77
CA GLU A 364 5.96 12.83 21.25
C GLU A 364 6.43 12.39 19.86
N ILE A 365 6.67 11.10 19.68
CA ILE A 365 7.04 10.52 18.38
C ILE A 365 5.95 10.82 17.35
N ALA A 366 4.68 10.67 17.74
CA ALA A 366 3.54 10.93 16.88
C ALA A 366 3.44 12.40 16.46
N LYS A 367 3.62 13.34 17.39
CA LYS A 367 3.58 14.78 17.11
C LYS A 367 4.63 15.19 16.09
N ILE A 368 5.88 14.80 16.30
CA ILE A 368 7.01 15.24 15.46
C ILE A 368 6.92 14.63 14.06
N THR A 369 6.57 13.34 13.96
CA THR A 369 6.40 12.67 12.66
C THR A 369 5.32 13.35 11.83
N ARG A 370 4.21 13.74 12.46
CA ARG A 370 3.11 14.45 11.82
C ARG A 370 3.52 15.85 11.35
N ASP A 371 4.13 16.65 12.23
CA ASP A 371 4.50 18.03 11.94
C ASP A 371 5.50 18.08 10.76
N LEU A 372 6.50 17.20 10.77
CA LEU A 372 7.49 17.10 9.70
C LEU A 372 6.98 16.49 8.39
N SER A 373 5.84 15.81 8.41
CA SER A 373 5.23 15.24 7.19
C SER A 373 4.41 16.27 6.41
N SER A 374 4.32 17.51 6.87
CA SER A 374 3.56 18.56 6.19
C SER A 374 4.25 19.02 4.89
N ARG A 375 3.44 19.34 3.87
CA ARG A 375 3.88 19.83 2.55
C ARG A 375 4.49 21.23 2.59
N SER A 376 4.23 22.00 3.66
CA SER A 376 4.76 23.35 3.83
C SER A 376 6.19 23.37 4.37
N GLU A 377 6.64 22.26 4.97
CA GLU A 377 7.93 22.17 5.64
C GLU A 377 9.11 22.44 4.71
N SER A 378 10.20 22.90 5.30
CA SER A 378 11.44 23.17 4.58
C SER A 378 12.63 22.69 5.39
N ILE A 379 13.81 22.65 4.78
CA ILE A 379 15.02 22.20 5.46
C ILE A 379 15.35 23.01 6.74
N SER A 380 14.82 24.23 6.89
CA SER A 380 15.05 25.05 8.09
C SER A 380 14.38 24.51 9.35
N THR A 381 13.34 23.69 9.24
CA THR A 381 12.62 23.13 10.41
C THR A 381 13.26 21.85 10.94
N VAL A 382 14.20 21.28 10.18
CA VAL A 382 14.92 20.04 10.51
C VAL A 382 15.71 20.15 11.82
N LEU A 383 16.61 21.15 11.92
CA LEU A 383 17.43 21.32 13.12
C LEU A 383 16.60 21.66 14.36
N PRO A 384 15.64 22.61 14.32
CA PRO A 384 14.74 22.86 15.44
C PRO A 384 13.99 21.62 15.90
N ALA A 385 13.44 20.81 14.98
CA ALA A 385 12.72 19.59 15.33
C ALA A 385 13.63 18.55 15.98
N PHE A 386 14.86 18.38 15.47
CA PHE A 386 15.86 17.50 16.05
C PHE A 386 16.27 17.93 17.48
N TYR A 387 16.54 19.23 17.68
CA TYR A 387 16.89 19.75 19.01
C TYR A 387 15.72 19.67 19.98
N ALA A 388 14.49 19.92 19.54
CA ALA A 388 13.29 19.77 20.36
C ALA A 388 13.13 18.31 20.83
N LEU A 389 13.26 17.33 19.93
CA LEU A 389 13.16 15.91 20.26
C LEU A 389 14.25 15.50 21.27
N THR A 390 15.51 15.81 20.97
CA THR A 390 16.64 15.40 21.83
C THR A 390 16.60 16.05 23.20
N THR A 391 16.21 17.33 23.29
CA THR A 391 16.05 18.02 24.58
C THR A 391 14.91 17.42 25.41
N GLN A 392 13.77 17.12 24.79
CA GLN A 392 12.64 16.51 25.48
C GLN A 392 12.96 15.10 25.98
N LEU A 393 13.57 14.26 25.15
CA LEU A 393 14.02 12.92 25.54
C LEU A 393 15.01 12.97 26.72
N ALA A 394 16.00 13.87 26.66
CA ALA A 394 16.98 14.04 27.73
C ALA A 394 16.36 14.58 29.03
N SER A 395 15.31 15.40 28.95
CA SER A 395 14.60 15.90 30.15
C SER A 395 13.83 14.77 30.87
N LYS A 396 13.36 13.77 30.13
CA LYS A 396 12.66 12.60 30.68
C LYS A 396 13.62 11.59 31.31
N GLU A 397 14.80 11.36 30.75
CA GLU A 397 15.85 10.54 31.40
C GLU A 397 16.18 11.07 32.80
N LYS A 398 16.32 12.40 32.94
CA LYS A 398 16.59 13.03 34.24
C LYS A 398 15.43 12.86 35.23
N SER A 399 14.18 12.83 34.78
CA SER A 399 13.05 12.60 35.68
C SER A 399 12.95 11.15 36.19
N ILE A 400 13.56 10.19 35.49
CA ILE A 400 13.57 8.76 35.87
C ILE A 400 14.77 8.44 36.78
N SER A 401 15.89 9.18 36.67
CA SER A 401 17.09 8.96 37.49
C SER A 401 17.02 9.51 38.93
N TYR A 402 15.96 10.24 39.28
CA TYR A 402 15.75 10.83 40.61
C TYR A 402 14.47 10.32 41.31
N GLY A 403 13.87 9.24 40.81
CA GLY A 403 12.67 8.60 41.38
C GLY A 403 12.98 7.34 42.16
#